data_AF-A0A3B9G4W2-F1
#
_entry.id   AF-A0A3B9G4W2-F1
#
_cell.length_a   1.000
_cell.length_b   1.000
_cell.length_c   1.000
_cell.angle_alpha   90.00
_cell.angle_beta   90.00
_cell.angle_gamma   90.00
#
_symmetry.space_group_name_H-M   'P 1'
#
loop_
_entity.id
_entity.type
_entity.pdbx_description
1 polymer ?
#
loop_
_entity_poly.entity_id
_entity_poly.type
_entity_poly.pdbx_seq_one_letter_code
_entity_poly.pdbx_strand_id
1 'polypeptide(L)' 'REPFSFTKGCNVIAVPTPNKYPAGNVLKPGCELLFDLENDPEELHPIMDAAVTKRLKQAILDLLKENDAPAELYDSYNF' A
#
# COMPACT_ATOMS: atom_id res chain seq x y z
N ARG A 1 13.23 1.11 -15.60
CA ARG A 1 12.99 0.85 -14.17
C ARG A 1 14.29 0.34 -13.59
N GLU A 2 14.69 0.88 -12.44
CA GLU A 2 15.84 0.34 -11.71
C GLU A 2 15.59 -1.14 -11.35
N PRO A 3 16.62 -1.99 -11.40
CA PRO A 3 16.55 -3.37 -10.91
C PRO A 3 16.21 -3.40 -9.41
N PHE A 4 15.42 -4.38 -8.97
CA PHE A 4 15.32 -4.66 -7.53
C PHE A 4 16.61 -5.30 -7.04
N SER A 5 16.92 -5.13 -5.76
CA SER A 5 18.06 -5.79 -5.11
C SER A 5 18.12 -7.30 -5.40
N PHE A 6 16.98 -7.99 -5.40
CA PHE A 6 16.92 -9.43 -5.66
C PHE A 6 17.08 -9.82 -7.15
N THR A 7 16.92 -8.87 -8.10
CA THR A 7 17.08 -9.16 -9.53
C THR A 7 18.54 -9.13 -9.97
N LYS A 8 19.50 -8.88 -9.06
CA LYS A 8 20.95 -8.96 -9.31
C LYS A 8 21.39 -8.19 -10.56
N GLY A 9 20.83 -7.00 -10.76
CA GLY A 9 21.14 -6.14 -11.91
C GLY A 9 20.34 -6.42 -13.18
N CYS A 10 19.48 -7.44 -13.19
CA CYS A 10 18.55 -7.67 -14.29
C CYS A 10 17.39 -6.66 -14.28
N ASN A 11 17.11 -6.08 -15.43
CA ASN A 11 16.01 -5.12 -15.61
C ASN A 11 14.64 -5.76 -15.39
N VAL A 12 13.72 -4.98 -14.82
CA VAL A 12 12.32 -5.38 -14.63
C VAL A 12 11.54 -5.21 -15.94
N ILE A 13 10.84 -6.26 -16.38
CA ILE A 13 9.90 -6.19 -17.50
C ILE A 13 8.59 -5.56 -17.02
N ALA A 14 8.10 -4.54 -17.74
CA ALA A 14 6.78 -3.96 -17.51
C ALA A 14 5.86 -4.36 -18.67
N VAL A 15 4.73 -5.00 -18.35
CA VAL A 15 3.70 -5.36 -19.32
C VAL A 15 2.50 -4.44 -19.09
N PRO A 16 2.02 -3.72 -20.12
CA PRO A 16 0.86 -2.85 -19.98
C PRO A 16 -0.39 -3.66 -19.65
N THR A 17 -1.17 -3.19 -18.67
CA THR A 17 -2.47 -3.76 -18.34
C THR A 17 -3.57 -2.81 -18.86
N PRO A 18 -4.62 -3.32 -19.52
CA PRO A 18 -5.70 -2.49 -20.03
C PRO A 18 -6.57 -1.90 -18.90
N ASN A 19 -6.52 -2.47 -17.70
CA ASN A 19 -7.19 -1.95 -16.52
C ASN A 19 -6.32 -2.19 -15.27
N LYS A 20 -5.97 -1.12 -14.56
CA LYS A 20 -5.22 -1.16 -13.30
C LYS A 20 -6.06 -1.75 -12.15
N TYR A 21 -7.39 -1.71 -12.27
CA TYR A 21 -8.36 -2.18 -11.27
C TYR A 21 -9.46 -3.02 -11.94
N PRO A 22 -9.17 -4.28 -12.32
CA PRO A 22 -10.10 -5.12 -13.09
C PRO A 22 -11.38 -5.51 -12.32
N ALA A 23 -11.37 -5.43 -10.98
CA ALA A 23 -12.55 -5.65 -10.15
C ALA A 23 -12.98 -4.31 -9.54
N GLY A 24 -14.25 -3.91 -9.71
CA GLY A 24 -14.77 -2.61 -9.26
C GLY A 24 -14.77 -2.35 -7.74
N ASN A 25 -14.20 -3.25 -6.93
CA ASN A 25 -14.15 -3.19 -5.47
C ASN A 25 -12.75 -2.84 -4.94
N VAL A 26 -11.94 -2.07 -5.68
CA VAL A 26 -10.66 -1.59 -5.15
C VAL A 26 -10.87 -0.22 -4.53
N LEU A 27 -10.46 -0.06 -3.27
CA LEU A 27 -10.36 1.24 -2.62
C LEU A 27 -9.53 2.17 -3.52
N LYS A 28 -10.04 3.39 -3.76
CA LYS A 28 -9.30 4.36 -4.57
C LYS A 28 -7.97 4.67 -3.88
N PRO A 29 -6.91 5.01 -4.63
CA PRO A 29 -5.66 5.49 -4.03
C PRO A 29 -5.93 6.60 -3.02
N GLY A 30 -5.31 6.50 -1.83
CA GLY A 30 -5.53 7.44 -0.72
C GLY A 30 -6.83 7.26 0.08
N CYS A 31 -7.68 6.29 -0.25
CA CYS A 31 -8.76 5.87 0.67
C CYS A 31 -8.19 4.95 1.74
N GLU A 32 -8.24 5.40 2.99
CA GLU A 32 -7.75 4.66 4.16
C GLU A 32 -8.92 4.22 5.03
N LEU A 33 -8.84 2.99 5.53
CA LEU A 33 -9.73 2.47 6.56
C LEU A 33 -8.86 2.04 7.74
N LEU A 34 -9.36 2.34 8.94
CA LEU A 34 -8.74 1.92 10.19
C LEU A 34 -9.79 1.12 10.97
N PHE A 35 -9.40 -0.04 11.50
CA PHE A 35 -10.28 -0.92 12.26
C PHE A 35 -9.65 -1.25 13.60
N ASP A 36 -10.48 -1.39 14.62
CA ASP A 36 -10.09 -1.90 15.93
C ASP A 36 -10.39 -3.40 15.98
N LEU A 37 -9.38 -4.23 15.72
CA LEU A 37 -9.56 -5.68 15.65
C LEU A 37 -9.94 -6.34 16.98
N GLU A 38 -9.76 -5.65 18.12
CA GLU A 38 -10.18 -6.18 19.43
C GLU A 38 -11.70 -6.11 19.58
N ASN A 39 -12.30 -4.98 19.15
CA ASN A 39 -13.73 -4.71 19.30
C ASN A 39 -14.54 -4.96 18.01
N ASP A 40 -13.88 -4.99 16.85
CA ASP A 40 -14.45 -5.15 15.50
C ASP A 40 -13.61 -6.16 14.68
N PRO A 41 -13.56 -7.44 15.08
CA PRO A 41 -12.73 -8.47 14.43
C PRO A 41 -13.17 -8.78 12.99
N GLU A 42 -14.41 -8.42 12.62
CA GLU A 42 -14.95 -8.60 11.27
C GLU A 42 -14.76 -7.37 10.37
N GLU A 43 -14.08 -6.32 10.85
CA GLU A 43 -13.76 -5.10 10.09
C GLU A 43 -15.01 -4.42 9.48
N LEU A 44 -16.12 -4.41 10.22
CA LEU A 44 -17.40 -3.88 9.74
C LEU A 44 -17.55 -2.38 10.05
N HIS A 45 -16.80 -1.86 11.01
CA HIS A 45 -16.97 -0.52 11.59
C HIS A 45 -15.65 0.27 11.54
N PRO A 46 -15.35 0.94 10.42
CA PRO A 46 -14.14 1.74 10.33
C PRO A 46 -14.16 2.92 11.30
N ILE A 47 -13.02 3.17 11.93
CA ILE A 47 -12.81 4.25 12.89
C ILE A 47 -11.97 5.38 12.28
N MET A 48 -12.06 6.58 12.87
CA MET A 48 -11.23 7.73 12.50
C MET A 48 -10.37 8.16 13.68
N ASP A 49 -9.07 7.86 13.62
CA ASP A 49 -8.09 8.30 14.61
C ASP A 49 -6.82 8.79 13.91
N ALA A 50 -6.61 10.11 13.92
CA ALA A 50 -5.49 10.74 13.23
C ALA A 50 -4.12 10.33 13.81
N ALA A 51 -4.02 10.08 15.11
CA ALA A 51 -2.77 9.71 15.76
C ALA A 51 -2.38 8.27 15.39
N VAL A 52 -3.36 7.36 15.42
CA VAL A 52 -3.16 5.95 15.03
C VAL A 52 -2.87 5.86 13.53
N THR A 53 -3.63 6.54 12.68
CA THR A 53 -3.39 6.57 11.23
C THR A 53 -1.97 7.07 10.91
N LYS A 54 -1.52 8.16 11.53
CA LYS A 54 -0.16 8.67 11.34
C LYS A 54 0.90 7.66 11.75
N ARG A 55 0.73 7.01 12.91
CA ARG A 55 1.67 6.00 13.42
C ARG A 55 1.76 4.81 12.47
N LEU A 56 0.62 4.29 12.01
CA LEU A 56 0.58 3.14 11.10
C LEU A 56 1.12 3.48 9.71
N LYS A 57 0.79 4.66 9.16
CA LYS A 57 1.38 5.14 7.90
C LYS A 57 2.90 5.22 7.95
N GLN A 58 3.44 5.73 9.06
CA GLN A 58 4.90 5.78 9.23
C GLN A 58 5.50 4.37 9.24
N ALA A 59 4.89 3.43 9.95
CA ALA A 59 5.34 2.04 9.97
C ALA A 59 5.30 1.39 8.58
N ILE A 60 4.24 1.64 7.79
CA ILE A 60 4.14 1.17 6.39
C ILE A 60 5.28 1.77 5.55
N LEU A 61 5.51 3.09 5.66
CA LEU A 61 6.56 3.77 4.91
C LEU A 61 7.94 3.18 5.22
N ASP A 62 8.22 2.87 6.48
CA ASP A 62 9.50 2.30 6.90
C ASP A 62 9.66 0.86 6.35
N LEU A 63 8.61 0.04 6.39
CA LEU A 63 8.61 -1.30 5.80
C LEU A 63 8.79 -1.28 4.28
N LEU A 64 8.17 -0.34 3.57
CA LEU A 64 8.33 -0.19 2.12
C LEU A 64 9.77 0.13 1.74
N LYS A 65 10.43 0.99 2.52
CA LYS A 65 11.85 1.32 2.32
C LYS A 65 12.75 0.13 2.62
N GLU A 66 12.50 -0.56 3.73
CA GLU A 66 13.28 -1.74 4.14
C GLU A 66 13.24 -2.85 3.08
N ASN A 67 12.11 -3.00 2.39
CA ASN A 67 11.89 -4.07 1.42
C ASN A 67 12.14 -3.65 -0.05
N ASP A 68 12.76 -2.51 -0.31
CA ASP A 68 13.04 -2.03 -1.69
C ASP A 68 11.75 -2.02 -2.55
N ALA A 69 10.65 -1.56 -1.95
CA ALA A 69 9.34 -1.61 -2.58
C ALA A 69 9.28 -0.71 -3.83
N PRO A 70 8.53 -1.12 -4.87
CA PRO A 70 8.37 -0.31 -6.08
C PRO A 70 7.74 1.05 -5.80
N ALA A 71 8.19 2.09 -6.51
CA ALA A 71 7.73 3.47 -6.36
C ALA A 71 6.21 3.62 -6.50
N GLU A 72 5.59 2.81 -7.36
CA GLU A 72 4.14 2.85 -7.62
C GLU A 72 3.29 2.46 -6.40
N LEU A 73 3.88 1.76 -5.41
CA LEU A 73 3.18 1.47 -4.16
C LEU A 73 3.09 2.72 -3.27
N TYR A 74 4.07 3.62 -3.31
CA TYR A 74 4.04 4.85 -2.52
C TYR A 74 2.90 5.77 -2.96
N ASP A 75 2.68 5.87 -4.28
CA ASP A 75 1.56 6.59 -4.88
C ASP A 75 0.20 6.04 -4.43
N SER A 76 0.12 4.74 -4.13
CA SER A 76 -1.14 4.09 -3.73
C SER A 76 -1.60 4.53 -2.34
N TYR A 77 -0.66 4.83 -1.45
CA TYR A 77 -0.91 5.31 -0.09
C TYR A 77 -0.93 6.85 0.02
N ASN A 78 -0.70 7.55 -1.10
CA ASN A 78 -0.64 9.01 -1.16
C ASN A 78 0.33 9.60 -0.11
N PHE A 79 1.52 9.00 -0.02
CA PHE A 79 2.62 9.50 0.80
C PHE A 79 3.16 10.84 0.28
#